data_AF-A0A679HY28-F1
#
_entry.id   AF-A0A679HY28-F1
#
_cell.length_a   1.000
_cell.length_b   1.000
_cell.length_c   1.000
_cell.angle_alpha   90.00
_cell.angle_beta   90.00
_cell.angle_gamma   90.00
#
_symmetry.space_group_name_H-M   'P 1'
#
loop_
_entity.id
_entity.type
_entity.pdbx_description
1 polymer ?
#
loop_
_entity_poly.entity_id
_entity_poly.type
_entity_poly.pdbx_seq_one_letter_code
_entity_poly.pdbx_strand_id
1 'polypeptide(L)'
;MLRRERVDCLVLELDLPDMSGFEILINAVPLVGKPYMLVLVLTRVPNPAIWELAEKNGAYACLRKSDTTGDSLSLAVARGLAHIAPRWKDQITPLFPLAQTQ
;
A
#
# COMPACT_ATOMS: atom_id res chain seq x y z
N MET A 1 -4.44 -6.87 -12.21
CA MET A 1 -5.61 -5.97 -12.19
C MET A 1 -5.29 -4.56 -11.68
N LEU A 2 -4.52 -4.40 -10.60
CA LEU A 2 -4.14 -3.08 -10.04
C LEU A 2 -3.26 -2.18 -10.93
N ARG A 3 -2.63 -2.70 -11.99
CA ARG A 3 -1.72 -1.93 -12.86
C ARG A 3 -2.41 -0.91 -13.77
N ARG A 4 -3.74 -0.97 -13.93
CA ARG A 4 -4.48 -0.11 -14.89
C ARG A 4 -4.90 1.24 -14.32
N GLU A 5 -5.01 1.37 -13.00
CA GLU A 5 -5.28 2.65 -12.34
C GLU A 5 -4.14 3.00 -11.38
N ARG A 6 -3.85 4.30 -11.23
CA ARG A 6 -2.85 4.76 -10.26
C ARG A 6 -3.49 4.70 -8.87
N VAL A 7 -3.15 3.66 -8.11
CA VAL A 7 -3.60 3.47 -6.74
C VAL A 7 -2.44 3.82 -5.80
N ASP A 8 -2.62 4.86 -4.98
CA ASP A 8 -1.62 5.26 -3.98
C ASP A 8 -1.72 4.42 -2.70
N CYS A 9 -2.91 3.88 -2.41
CA CYS A 9 -3.20 3.06 -1.23
C CYS A 9 -4.17 1.92 -1.55
N LEU A 10 -3.79 0.70 -1.18
CA LEU A 10 -4.60 -0.51 -1.21
C LEU A 10 -4.94 -0.94 0.22
N VAL A 11 -6.23 -0.95 0.56
CA VAL A 11 -6.72 -1.58 1.79
C VAL A 11 -7.20 -2.98 1.46
N LEU A 12 -6.61 -4.00 2.09
CA LEU A 12 -6.67 -5.40 1.66
C LEU A 12 -7.19 -6.32 2.76
N GLU A 13 -8.15 -7.18 2.45
CA GLU A 13 -8.54 -8.32 3.29
C GLU A 13 -7.72 -9.56 2.89
N LEU A 14 -7.31 -10.36 3.90
CA LEU A 14 -6.53 -11.58 3.69
C LEU A 14 -7.42 -12.82 3.49
N ASP A 15 -8.56 -12.87 4.17
CA ASP A 15 -9.53 -13.96 4.14
C ASP A 15 -10.67 -13.64 3.15
N LEU A 16 -10.33 -13.65 1.86
CA LEU A 16 -11.28 -13.48 0.76
C LEU A 16 -11.85 -14.85 0.35
N PRO A 17 -13.13 -14.91 -0.06
CA PRO A 17 -13.80 -16.20 -0.34
C PRO A 17 -13.34 -16.88 -1.63
N ASP A 18 -12.79 -16.12 -2.58
CA ASP A 18 -12.51 -16.54 -3.95
C ASP A 18 -11.00 -16.53 -4.29
N MET A 19 -10.18 -15.82 -3.50
CA MET A 19 -8.74 -15.72 -3.72
C MET A 19 -7.98 -15.52 -2.41
N SER A 20 -6.68 -15.77 -2.42
CA SER A 20 -5.83 -15.47 -1.26
C SER A 20 -5.46 -14.00 -1.24
N GLY A 21 -5.85 -13.26 -0.20
CA GLY A 21 -5.39 -11.88 -0.06
C GLY A 21 -3.87 -11.77 0.09
N PHE A 22 -3.19 -12.83 0.57
CA PHE A 22 -1.73 -12.89 0.55
C PHE A 22 -1.14 -12.90 -0.86
N GLU A 23 -1.77 -13.62 -1.79
CA GLU A 23 -1.32 -13.60 -3.19
C GLU A 23 -1.48 -12.20 -3.78
N ILE A 24 -2.55 -11.48 -3.43
CA ILE A 24 -2.73 -10.08 -3.84
C ILE A 24 -1.62 -9.20 -3.25
N LEU A 25 -1.30 -9.35 -1.96
CA LEU A 25 -0.24 -8.60 -1.29
C LEU A 25 1.12 -8.79 -1.98
N ILE A 26 1.52 -10.04 -2.21
CA ILE A 26 2.79 -10.39 -2.85
C ILE A 26 2.87 -9.80 -4.26
N ASN A 27 1.77 -9.83 -5.02
CA ASN A 27 1.71 -9.25 -6.36
C ASN A 27 1.66 -7.71 -6.34
N ALA A 28 1.14 -7.10 -5.28
CA ALA A 28 1.05 -5.65 -5.12
C ALA A 28 2.38 -5.02 -4.71
N VAL A 29 3.22 -5.74 -3.93
CA VAL A 29 4.51 -5.27 -3.43
C VAL A 29 5.66 -6.17 -3.91
N PRO A 30 6.10 -6.06 -5.17
CA PRO A 30 7.14 -6.90 -5.76
C PRO A 30 8.54 -6.59 -5.20
N LEU A 31 8.71 -5.45 -4.50
CA LEU A 31 9.96 -5.10 -3.83
C LEU A 31 9.67 -4.48 -2.46
N VAL A 32 9.68 -5.32 -1.42
CA VAL A 32 9.33 -4.97 -0.03
C VAL A 32 10.12 -3.77 0.52
N GLY A 33 11.39 -3.62 0.13
CA GLY A 33 12.24 -2.50 0.59
C GLY A 33 12.03 -1.16 -0.13
N LYS A 34 11.24 -1.12 -1.21
CA LYS A 34 10.92 0.09 -1.97
C LYS A 34 9.47 0.03 -2.48
N PRO A 35 8.48 0.01 -1.57
CA PRO A 35 7.08 -0.06 -1.98
C PRO A 35 6.72 1.19 -2.77
N TYR A 36 6.03 1.01 -3.89
CA TYR A 36 5.52 2.11 -4.73
C TYR A 36 4.06 2.47 -4.43
N MET A 37 3.39 1.65 -3.62
CA MET A 37 1.99 1.78 -3.23
C MET A 37 1.88 1.36 -1.77
N LEU A 38 1.11 2.12 -0.99
CA LEU A 38 0.78 1.76 0.39
C LEU A 38 -0.14 0.54 0.39
N VAL A 39 0.21 -0.51 1.12
CA VAL A 39 -0.71 -1.62 1.38
C VAL A 39 -1.02 -1.68 2.87
N LEU A 40 -2.28 -1.52 3.24
CA LEU A 40 -2.80 -1.70 4.59
C LEU A 40 -3.64 -2.97 4.61
N VAL A 41 -3.32 -3.90 5.49
CA VAL A 41 -4.17 -5.07 5.71
C VAL A 41 -5.26 -4.69 6.70
N LEU A 42 -6.52 -4.94 6.34
CA LEU A 42 -7.68 -4.78 7.20
C LEU A 42 -8.44 -6.11 7.21
N THR A 43 -8.25 -6.91 8.27
CA THR A 43 -8.69 -8.31 8.31
C THR A 43 -9.53 -8.65 9.54
N ARG A 44 -10.36 -9.70 9.44
CA ARG A 44 -11.02 -10.30 10.60
C ARG A 44 -10.15 -11.31 11.35
N VAL A 45 -9.07 -11.81 10.72
CA VAL A 45 -8.22 -12.88 11.26
C VAL A 45 -7.42 -12.36 12.47
N PRO A 46 -7.68 -12.84 13.70
CA PRO A 46 -7.01 -12.36 14.91
C PRO A 46 -5.75 -13.20 15.20
N ASN A 47 -4.87 -13.35 14.21
CA ASN A 47 -3.66 -14.15 14.35
C ASN A 47 -2.41 -13.26 14.16
N PRO A 48 -1.67 -12.94 15.25
CA PRO A 48 -0.48 -12.11 15.18
C PRO A 48 0.60 -12.63 14.21
N ALA A 49 0.75 -13.95 14.08
CA ALA A 49 1.72 -14.53 13.15
C ALA A 49 1.37 -14.23 11.69
N ILE A 50 0.07 -14.15 11.37
CA ILE A 50 -0.41 -13.75 10.04
C ILE A 50 -0.14 -12.27 9.78
N TRP A 51 -0.26 -11.43 10.80
CA TRP A 51 0.01 -9.99 10.67
C TRP A 51 1.50 -9.73 10.47
N GLU A 52 2.35 -10.37 11.28
CA GLU A 52 3.79 -10.30 11.13
C GLU A 52 4.23 -10.79 9.74
N LEU A 53 3.62 -11.87 9.24
CA LEU A 53 3.89 -12.36 7.90
C LEU A 53 3.48 -11.37 6.81
N ALA A 54 2.33 -10.70 6.95
CA ALA A 54 1.90 -9.68 5.99
C ALA A 54 2.85 -8.47 5.98
N GLU A 55 3.31 -8.01 7.14
CA GLU A 55 4.30 -6.92 7.24
C GLU A 55 5.64 -7.31 6.60
N LYS A 56 6.11 -8.54 6.83
CA LYS A 56 7.31 -9.09 6.16
C LYS A 56 7.18 -9.15 4.63
N ASN A 57 5.95 -9.24 4.12
CA ASN A 57 5.65 -9.25 2.69
C ASN A 57 5.27 -7.86 2.13
N GLY A 58 5.51 -6.79 2.90
CA GLY A 58 5.39 -5.41 2.42
C GLY A 58 4.08 -4.71 2.75
N ALA A 59 3.22 -5.29 3.58
CA ALA A 59 2.15 -4.51 4.21
C ALA A 59 2.78 -3.47 5.15
N TYR A 60 2.26 -2.25 5.14
CA TYR A 60 2.69 -1.18 6.04
C TYR A 60 2.18 -1.39 7.47
N ALA A 61 0.94 -1.86 7.59
CA ALA A 61 0.34 -2.21 8.87
C ALA A 61 -0.78 -3.23 8.68
N CYS A 62 -1.06 -4.01 9.72
CA CYS A 62 -2.24 -4.85 9.84
C CYS A 62 -3.21 -4.29 10.88
N LEU A 63 -4.46 -4.15 10.49
CA LEU A 63 -5.57 -3.66 11.31
C LEU A 63 -6.65 -4.73 11.41
N ARG A 64 -7.24 -4.87 12.61
CA ARG A 64 -8.35 -5.80 12.83
C ARG A 64 -9.68 -5.11 12.62
N LYS A 65 -10.52 -5.63 11.72
CA LYS A 65 -11.82 -5.02 11.36
C LYS A 65 -12.73 -4.74 12.55
N SER A 66 -12.78 -5.65 13.53
CA SER A 66 -13.65 -5.48 14.71
C SER A 66 -13.20 -4.34 15.63
N ASP A 67 -11.92 -3.98 15.58
CA ASP A 67 -11.29 -3.07 16.53
C ASP A 67 -10.84 -1.75 15.85
N THR A 68 -11.13 -1.61 14.55
CA THR A 68 -10.71 -0.48 13.71
C THR A 68 -11.90 0.43 13.43
N THR A 69 -11.78 1.69 13.83
CA THR A 69 -12.76 2.74 13.51
C THR A 69 -12.41 3.39 12.17
N GLY A 70 -13.34 4.17 11.61
CA GLY A 70 -13.06 5.00 10.45
C GLY A 70 -11.89 5.97 10.68
N ASP A 71 -11.79 6.54 11.88
CA ASP A 71 -10.72 7.47 12.25
C ASP A 71 -9.35 6.77 12.34
N SER A 72 -9.29 5.59 12.96
CA SER A 72 -8.02 4.86 13.07
C SER A 72 -7.52 4.36 11.71
N LEU A 73 -8.43 3.92 10.83
CA LEU A 73 -8.10 3.60 9.45
C LEU A 73 -7.60 4.84 8.69
N SER A 74 -8.31 5.97 8.78
CA SER A 74 -7.94 7.21 8.10
C SER A 74 -6.56 7.71 8.55
N LEU A 75 -6.27 7.62 9.84
CA LEU A 75 -4.97 7.97 10.39
C LEU A 75 -3.86 7.05 9.88
N ALA A 76 -4.11 5.74 9.80
CA ALA A 76 -3.15 4.78 9.27
C ALA A 76 -2.83 5.05 7.78
N VAL A 77 -3.85 5.36 6.97
CA VAL A 77 -3.67 5.75 5.56
C VAL A 77 -2.82 7.01 5.46
N ALA A 78 -3.18 8.07 6.18
CA ALA A 78 -2.45 9.34 6.14
C ALA A 78 -0.98 9.18 6.53
N ARG A 79 -0.70 8.42 7.60
CA ARG A 79 0.67 8.13 8.06
C ARG A 79 1.45 7.28 7.04
N GLY A 80 0.82 6.25 6.49
CA GLY A 80 1.44 5.38 5.49
C GLY A 80 1.81 6.14 4.21
N LEU A 81 0.92 7.00 3.71
CA LEU A 81 1.18 7.80 2.51
C LEU A 81 2.31 8.81 2.74
N ALA A 82 2.37 9.43 3.91
CA ALA A 82 3.48 10.32 4.29
C ALA A 82 4.82 9.58 4.39
N HIS A 83 4.82 8.30 4.75
CA HIS A 83 6.02 7.47 4.87
C HIS A 83 6.54 6.99 3.51
N ILE A 84 5.65 6.59 2.62
CA ILE A 84 6.02 5.92 1.35
C ILE A 84 6.41 6.92 0.25
N ALA A 85 6.08 8.21 0.40
CA ALA A 85 6.41 9.33 -0.49
C ALA A 85 6.19 9.04 -1.99
N PRO A 86 5.17 9.63 -2.65
CA PRO A 86 4.84 9.28 -4.03
C PRO A 86 6.02 9.50 -4.99
N ARG A 87 6.57 8.42 -5.56
CA ARG A 87 7.71 8.47 -6.50
C ARG A 87 7.36 8.99 -7.89
N TRP A 88 6.13 9.43 -8.14
CA TRP A 88 5.73 9.91 -9.46
C TRP A 88 6.35 11.25 -9.84
N LYS A 89 6.89 12.02 -8.88
CA LYS A 89 7.64 13.24 -9.18
C LYS A 89 8.96 12.99 -9.89
N ASP A 90 9.52 11.77 -9.78
CA ASP A 90 10.74 11.36 -10.50
C ASP A 90 10.46 10.94 -11.96
N GLN A 91 9.18 10.79 -12.35
CA GLN A 91 8.78 10.35 -13.71
C GLN A 91 8.19 11.47 -14.58
N ILE A 92 8.12 12.71 -14.07
CA ILE A 92 7.81 13.87 -14.91
C ILE A 92 9.14 14.33 -15.51
N THR A 93 9.43 13.89 -16.74
CA THR A 93 10.33 14.66 -17.61
C THR A 93 9.78 16.08 -17.64
N PRO A 94 10.56 17.13 -17.32
CA PRO A 94 10.05 18.50 -17.39
C PRO A 94 9.49 18.72 -18.79
N LEU A 95 8.17 18.94 -18.88
CA LEU A 95 7.45 19.15 -20.13
C LEU A 95 7.78 20.50 -20.78
N PHE A 96 8.70 21.25 -20.17
CA PHE A 96 9.26 22.48 -20.68
C PHE A 96 10.78 22.31 -20.75
N PRO A 97 11.37 22.33 -21.96
CA PRO A 97 12.79 22.56 -22.08
C PRO A 97 13.09 23.87 -21.35
N LEU A 98 14.05 23.85 -20.42
CA LEU A 98 14.66 25.08 -19.94
C LEU A 98 15.15 25.82 -21.19
N ALA A 99 14.48 26.91 -21.54
CA ALA A 99 14.93 27.79 -22.60
C ALA A 99 16.35 28.19 -22.23
N GLN A 100 17.33 27.76 -23.04
CA GLN A 100 18.69 28.22 -22.90
C GLN A 100 18.69 29.68 -23.33
N THR A 101 18.70 30.58 -22.35
CA THR A 101 19.06 31.98 -22.56
C THR A 101 20.55 32.02 -22.91
N GLN A 102 20.83 32.38 -24.16
CA GLN A 102 22.12 32.92 -24.58
C GLN A 102 22.27 34.36 -24.10
#